data_AF-A0A3M8EWQ5-F1
#
_entry.id   AF-A0A3M8EWQ5-F1
#
_cell.length_a   1.000
_cell.length_b   1.000
_cell.length_c   1.000
_cell.angle_alpha   90.00
_cell.angle_beta   90.00
_cell.angle_gamma   90.00
#
_symmetry.space_group_name_H-M   'P 1'
#
loop_
_entity.id
_entity.type
_entity.pdbx_description
1 polymer ?
#
loop_
_entity_poly.entity_id
_entity_poly.type
_entity_poly.pdbx_seq_one_letter_code
_entity_poly.pdbx_strand_id
1 'polypeptide(L)'
;MDVMPLPLYEVDVPIRSTTGLRGVHVFTGRAGSRRAAVRAAHEAYDAARAAAATGREVPRVRPNGWGARGYRPGWELDWTAATAGRWHDPYSWGRAGDCEL
;
A
#
# COMPACT_ATOMS: atom_id res chain seq x y z
N MET A 1 5.22 12.36 -25.19
CA MET A 1 5.29 12.87 -23.81
C MET A 1 5.74 11.72 -22.94
N ASP A 2 7.01 11.71 -22.58
CA ASP A 2 7.59 10.67 -21.71
C ASP A 2 7.04 10.87 -20.31
N VAL A 3 5.94 10.18 -19.99
CA VAL A 3 5.38 10.18 -18.64
C VAL A 3 6.32 9.34 -17.77
N MET A 4 7.35 9.97 -17.22
CA MET A 4 8.22 9.36 -16.21
C MET A 4 7.31 8.63 -15.20
N PRO A 5 7.36 7.28 -15.15
CA PRO A 5 6.43 6.54 -14.32
C PRO A 5 6.68 6.94 -12.87
N LEU A 6 5.64 7.45 -12.20
CA LEU A 6 5.72 7.83 -10.79
C LEU A 6 6.33 6.68 -9.98
N PRO A 7 7.22 7.00 -9.01
CA PRO A 7 7.85 5.98 -8.19
C PRO A 7 6.82 5.11 -7.49
N LEU A 8 7.17 3.84 -7.35
CA LEU A 8 6.34 2.86 -6.66
C LEU A 8 6.57 2.99 -5.16
N TYR A 9 5.48 3.05 -4.41
CA TYR A 9 5.50 3.11 -2.96
C TYR A 9 4.77 1.91 -2.39
N GLU A 10 5.25 1.49 -1.24
CA GLU A 10 4.66 0.49 -0.37
C GLU A 10 4.21 1.19 0.92
N VAL A 11 2.99 0.93 1.34
CA VAL A 11 2.42 1.41 2.59
C VAL A 11 2.00 0.21 3.40
N ASP A 12 2.77 -0.06 4.44
CA ASP A 12 2.53 -1.13 5.40
C ASP A 12 1.62 -0.59 6.50
N VAL A 13 0.45 -1.18 6.66
CA VAL A 13 -0.51 -0.80 7.69
C VAL A 13 -0.67 -1.97 8.64
N PRO A 14 -0.27 -1.85 9.92
CA PRO A 14 -0.51 -2.90 10.89
C PRO A 14 -2.00 -3.19 11.01
N ILE A 15 -2.36 -4.47 10.98
CA ILE A 15 -3.74 -4.92 11.10
C ILE A 15 -3.88 -5.89 12.27
N ARG A 16 -5.01 -5.79 12.96
CA ARG A 16 -5.36 -6.66 14.07
C ARG A 16 -6.72 -7.29 13.81
N SER A 17 -6.81 -8.60 13.95
CA SER A 17 -8.09 -9.30 13.89
C SER A 17 -8.79 -9.24 15.23
N THR A 18 -10.13 -9.27 15.20
CA THR A 18 -10.98 -9.43 16.39
C THR A 18 -10.68 -10.72 17.17
N THR A 19 -10.05 -11.72 16.53
CA THR A 19 -9.60 -12.98 17.15
C THR A 19 -8.22 -12.87 17.81
N GLY A 20 -7.60 -11.69 17.81
CA GLY A 20 -6.29 -11.44 18.43
C GLY A 20 -5.08 -11.66 17.51
N LEU A 21 -5.30 -12.04 16.24
CA LEU A 21 -4.23 -12.16 15.25
C LEU A 21 -3.67 -10.79 14.85
N ARG A 22 -2.37 -10.70 14.62
CA ARG A 22 -1.69 -9.49 14.12
C ARG A 22 -1.12 -9.77 12.73
N GLY A 23 -1.18 -8.78 11.85
CA GLY A 23 -0.61 -8.85 10.52
C GLY A 23 -0.27 -7.45 10.02
N VAL A 24 0.18 -7.38 8.78
CA VAL A 24 0.41 -6.11 8.07
C VAL A 24 -0.34 -6.19 6.76
N HIS A 25 -1.14 -5.18 6.46
CA HIS A 25 -1.74 -4.99 5.16
C HIS A 25 -0.84 -4.09 4.33
N VAL A 26 -0.32 -4.64 3.26
CA VAL A 26 0.63 -3.95 2.39
C VAL A 26 -0.12 -3.39 1.18
N PHE A 27 -0.18 -2.06 1.08
CA PHE A 27 -0.70 -1.35 -0.08
C PHE A 27 0.46 -0.94 -0.98
N THR A 28 0.43 -1.35 -2.24
CA THR A 28 1.43 -0.92 -3.22
C THR A 28 0.77 -0.07 -4.30
N GLY A 29 1.45 0.97 -4.75
CA GLY A 29 0.94 1.82 -5.82
C GLY A 29 1.86 2.97 -6.16
N ARG A 30 1.61 3.61 -7.31
CA ARG A 30 2.46 4.70 -7.80
C ARG A 30 2.07 6.01 -7.10
N ALA A 31 3.06 6.75 -6.62
CA ALA A 31 2.83 8.05 -5.98
C ALA A 31 4.02 9.00 -6.19
N GLY A 32 3.79 10.30 -6.06
CA GLY A 32 4.86 11.31 -6.13
C GLY A 32 5.66 11.47 -4.83
N SER A 33 5.13 10.99 -3.70
CA SER A 33 5.77 11.11 -2.38
C SER A 33 5.18 10.11 -1.39
N ARG A 34 5.88 9.85 -0.27
CA ARG A 34 5.37 9.03 0.84
C ARG A 34 4.01 9.52 1.37
N ARG A 35 3.85 10.83 1.50
CA ARG A 35 2.60 11.43 2.00
C ARG A 35 1.46 11.28 1.01
N ALA A 36 1.74 11.37 -0.29
CA ALA A 36 0.76 11.07 -1.34
C ALA A 36 0.41 9.57 -1.38
N ALA A 37 1.39 8.69 -1.15
CA ALA A 37 1.19 7.25 -1.07
C ALA A 37 0.23 6.86 0.07
N VAL A 38 0.44 7.38 1.28
CA VAL A 38 -0.45 7.12 2.42
C VAL A 38 -1.88 7.59 2.14
N ARG A 39 -2.05 8.79 1.55
CA ARG A 39 -3.39 9.28 1.17
C ARG A 39 -4.06 8.38 0.13
N ALA A 40 -3.33 7.97 -0.91
CA ALA A 40 -3.85 7.09 -1.94
C ALA A 40 -4.19 5.68 -1.40
N ALA A 41 -3.41 5.17 -0.44
CA ALA A 41 -3.70 3.93 0.27
C ALA A 41 -5.00 4.04 1.10
N HIS A 42 -5.19 5.15 1.81
CA HIS A 42 -6.41 5.45 2.56
C HIS A 42 -7.65 5.45 1.64
N GLU A 43 -7.58 6.19 0.52
CA GLU A 43 -8.67 6.24 -0.46
C GLU A 43 -8.96 4.87 -1.08
N ALA A 44 -7.92 4.07 -1.35
CA ALA A 44 -8.09 2.72 -1.86
C ALA A 44 -8.74 1.79 -0.83
N TYR A 45 -8.40 1.95 0.45
CA TYR A 45 -9.04 1.20 1.54
C TYR A 45 -10.51 1.59 1.73
N ASP A 46 -10.83 2.88 1.71
CA ASP A 46 -12.22 3.34 1.83
C ASP A 46 -13.08 2.85 0.66
N ALA A 47 -12.54 2.90 -0.56
CA ALA A 47 -13.19 2.34 -1.74
C ALA A 47 -13.39 0.82 -1.64
N ALA A 48 -12.39 0.09 -1.13
CA ALA A 48 -12.48 -1.35 -0.88
C ALA A 48 -13.51 -1.68 0.20
N ARG A 49 -13.57 -0.90 1.28
CA ARG A 49 -14.56 -1.03 2.36
C ARG A 49 -15.98 -0.79 1.84
N ALA A 50 -16.19 0.24 1.02
CA ALA A 50 -17.47 0.51 0.39
C ALA A 50 -17.89 -0.60 -0.60
N ALA A 51 -16.95 -1.11 -1.39
CA ALA A 51 -17.20 -2.25 -2.28
C ALA A 51 -17.56 -3.52 -1.50
N ALA A 52 -16.81 -3.83 -0.44
CA ALA A 52 -17.08 -4.98 0.40
C ALA A 52 -18.41 -4.86 1.17
N ALA A 53 -18.76 -3.65 1.64
CA ALA A 53 -20.06 -3.38 2.28
C ALA A 53 -21.24 -3.59 1.31
N THR A 54 -21.01 -3.41 0.01
CA THR A 54 -22.01 -3.67 -1.04
C THR A 54 -21.96 -5.10 -1.59
N GLY A 55 -21.15 -5.98 -0.98
CA GLY A 55 -20.99 -7.38 -1.41
C GLY A 55 -20.30 -7.53 -2.77
N ARG A 56 -19.65 -6.48 -3.26
CA ARG A 56 -18.94 -6.50 -4.55
C ARG A 56 -17.49 -6.93 -4.35
N GLU A 57 -16.98 -7.65 -5.34
CA GLU A 57 -15.58 -8.05 -5.37
C GLU A 57 -14.69 -6.80 -5.34
N VAL A 58 -13.79 -6.72 -4.36
CA VAL A 58 -12.88 -5.58 -4.21
C VAL A 58 -11.99 -5.53 -5.45
N PRO A 59 -11.98 -4.44 -6.23
CA PRO A 59 -11.20 -4.36 -7.45
C PRO A 59 -9.73 -4.60 -7.13
N ARG A 60 -9.19 -5.67 -7.75
CA ARG A 60 -7.88 -6.25 -7.42
C ARG A 60 -6.72 -5.26 -7.56
N VAL A 61 -6.84 -4.33 -8.51
CA VAL A 61 -5.89 -3.25 -8.81
C VAL A 61 -6.69 -2.10 -9.42
N ARG A 62 -6.66 -0.92 -8.82
CA ARG A 62 -7.09 0.31 -9.50
C ARG A 62 -6.08 0.65 -10.60
N PRO A 63 -6.43 1.41 -11.65
CA PRO A 63 -5.49 1.80 -12.71
C PRO A 63 -4.28 2.62 -12.22
N ASN A 64 -4.34 3.16 -11.00
CA ASN A 64 -3.22 3.82 -10.32
C ASN A 64 -2.32 2.86 -9.50
N GLY A 65 -2.56 1.55 -9.58
CA GLY A 65 -1.84 0.48 -8.87
C GLY A 65 -2.32 0.23 -7.45
N TRP A 66 -2.99 1.20 -6.82
CA TRP A 66 -3.45 1.12 -5.43
C TRP A 66 -4.62 0.16 -5.29
N GLY A 67 -4.41 -0.98 -4.63
CA GLY A 67 -5.45 -1.97 -4.34
C GLY A 67 -5.25 -2.60 -2.96
N ALA A 68 -6.35 -2.79 -2.23
CA ALA A 68 -6.37 -3.49 -0.95
C ALA A 68 -6.43 -5.01 -1.21
N ARG A 69 -5.30 -5.61 -1.62
CA ARG A 69 -5.29 -7.04 -1.92
C ARG A 69 -5.48 -7.83 -0.62
N GLY A 70 -6.65 -8.44 -0.45
CA GLY A 70 -6.97 -9.20 0.75
C GLY A 70 -7.64 -8.39 1.85
N TYR A 71 -8.52 -7.44 1.49
CA TYR A 71 -9.51 -6.92 2.44
C TYR A 71 -10.24 -8.09 3.11
N ARG A 72 -10.06 -8.22 4.43
CA ARG A 72 -10.69 -9.25 5.24
C ARG A 72 -11.64 -8.59 6.24
N PRO A 73 -12.96 -8.83 6.16
CA PRO A 73 -13.87 -8.34 7.19
C PRO A 73 -13.45 -8.91 8.56
N GLY A 74 -13.49 -8.08 9.61
CA GLY A 74 -13.03 -8.45 10.96
C GLY A 74 -11.56 -8.15 11.27
N TRP A 75 -10.89 -7.37 10.43
CA TRP A 75 -9.55 -6.82 10.70
C TRP A 75 -9.61 -5.30 10.83
N GLU A 76 -9.07 -4.77 11.91
CA GLU A 76 -8.92 -3.34 12.17
C GLU A 76 -7.54 -2.88 11.70
N LEU A 77 -7.50 -1.79 10.93
CA LEU A 77 -6.26 -1.20 10.43
C LEU A 77 -5.82 -0.09 11.38
N ASP A 78 -4.58 -0.18 11.83
CA ASP A 78 -3.92 0.87 12.60
C ASP A 78 -3.13 1.78 11.67
N TRP A 79 -3.83 2.79 11.15
CA TRP A 79 -3.23 3.80 10.29
C TRP A 79 -2.23 4.71 11.03
N THR A 80 -2.30 4.80 12.36
CA THR A 80 -1.34 5.61 13.13
C THR A 80 0.05 4.99 13.17
N ALA A 81 0.11 3.66 13.06
CA ALA A 81 1.35 2.91 12.94
C ALA A 81 1.73 2.58 11.48
N ALA A 82 1.06 3.19 10.48
CA ALA A 82 1.34 2.92 9.08
C ALA A 82 2.70 3.49 8.64
N THR A 83 3.49 2.67 7.96
CA THR A 83 4.79 3.07 7.39
C THR A 83 4.71 3.11 5.87
N ALA A 84 5.28 4.15 5.27
CA ALA A 84 5.32 4.30 3.82
C ALA A 84 6.77 4.31 3.33
N GLY A 85 7.17 3.27 2.62
CA GLY A 85 8.46 3.10 1.98
C GLY A 85 8.36 3.32 0.48
N ARG A 86 9.43 3.82 -0.14
CA ARG A 86 9.56 3.67 -1.61
C ARG A 86 9.87 2.21 -1.84
N TRP A 87 9.10 1.53 -2.70
CA TRP A 87 9.38 0.14 -3.02
C TRP A 87 10.69 0.11 -3.83
N HIS A 88 11.75 -0.42 -3.22
CA HIS A 88 12.98 -0.78 -3.89
C HIS A 88 12.86 -2.26 -4.28
N ASP A 89 13.06 -2.54 -5.57
CA ASP A 89 13.03 -3.89 -6.08
C ASP A 89 14.03 -4.77 -5.30
N PRO A 90 13.62 -5.91 -4.73
CA PRO A 90 14.52 -6.74 -3.93
C PRO A 90 15.66 -7.38 -4.75
N TYR A 91 15.57 -7.37 -6.08
CA TYR A 91 16.66 -7.77 -6.99
C TYR A 91 17.54 -6.58 -7.42
N SER A 92 17.26 -5.34 -6.97
CA SER A 92 18.12 -4.19 -7.18
C SER A 92 19.27 -4.11 -6.15
N TRP A 93 19.94 -5.23 -5.89
CA TRP A 93 21.25 -5.20 -5.20
C TRP A 93 22.33 -4.85 -6.22
N GLY A 94 22.41 -3.56 -6.56
CA GLY A 94 23.27 -3.11 -7.65
C GLY A 94 23.33 -1.60 -7.82
N ARG A 95 23.37 -0.83 -6.72
CA ARG A 95 23.97 0.51 -6.65
C ARG A 95 24.11 0.98 -5.19
N ALA A 96 24.62 0.10 -4.34
CA ALA A 96 25.33 0.54 -3.13
C ALA A 96 26.81 0.58 -3.52
N GLY A 97 27.16 1.63 -4.26
CA GLY A 97 28.52 1.91 -4.72
C GLY A 97 28.74 3.40 -4.69
N ASP A 98 28.44 4.02 -3.56
CA ASP A 98 28.96 5.32 -3.15
C ASP A 98 28.96 5.33 -1.62
N CYS A 99 29.88 4.54 -1.06
CA CYS A 99 30.53 4.92 0.18
C CYS A 99 31.74 5.76 -0.27
N GLU A 100 31.55 7.06 -0.40
CA GLU A 100 32.68 7.98 -0.43
C GLU A 100 33.34 7.96 0.96
N LEU A 101 34.62 7.55 1.00
CA LEU A 101 35.56 7.75 2.09
C LEU A 101 36.42 8.97 1.78
#